data_AF-A0A2E1XHL5-F1
#
_entry.id   AF-A0A2E1XHL5-F1
#
_cell.length_a   1.000
_cell.length_b   1.000
_cell.length_c   1.000
_cell.angle_alpha   90.00
_cell.angle_beta   90.00
_cell.angle_gamma   90.00
#
_symmetry.space_group_name_H-M   'P 1'
#
loop_
_entity.id
_entity.type
_entity.pdbx_description
1 polymer ?
#
loop_
_entity_poly.entity_id
_entity_poly.type
_entity_poly.pdbx_seq_one_letter_code
_entity_poly.pdbx_strand_id
1 'polypeptide(L)'
;MGKRLATILLISGFLPLAACSGGEGDAYEDGAYYAEEDFISEEELAEIEAADPEMAAALRREMTAMRQSAQGSPSSPAPTSPTMMAPQGAGEVYPASMNNNGIEARSVRRPQNIAEPSKPLPDGAYRVKRVEIIDRSGFERPMTAYTMMIPVGWQGEGGVVWGQNMGCGSGGYNTNFSASSPDGASGVQIIPSFTWVWNNFSGPPQGGGCPFVQIGGVQQYLQYLVSQTRPGAQIIDFRPRADLAEPYKALASNMPLGGGSEMRSWVEAGEVLVSGNVNGAEIRETIAAVVYMNYSLMRDGTGMGADMQILSGSAMPAYAMRAPSGQLDFAFAEMIRKTIRTAPEWGQRIARYNAKISATNRQGARARSDIIAKTGNEILDMQMDTWRKNSRSFDYTTRESSEAIRGVETYNDPYYGGTVDLDHSYDNAWQLNDGSYVLTNDAMFEPYRDLGIDGQRLEAAQ
;
A
#
# COMPACT_ATOMS: atom_id res chain seq x y z
N MET A 1 -10.96 -8.27 37.04
CA MET A 1 -11.21 -8.53 35.59
C MET A 1 -10.97 -7.33 34.66
N GLY A 2 -10.69 -6.10 35.14
CA GLY A 2 -10.65 -4.88 34.30
C GLY A 2 -9.28 -4.30 33.91
N LYS A 3 -8.19 -5.09 33.79
CA LYS A 3 -6.86 -4.55 33.45
C LYS A 3 -6.17 -5.17 32.21
N ARG A 4 -6.81 -6.11 31.51
CA ARG A 4 -6.24 -6.78 30.32
C ARG A 4 -6.76 -6.26 28.96
N LEU A 5 -7.78 -5.40 28.95
CA LEU A 5 -8.39 -4.91 27.70
C LEU A 5 -7.67 -3.72 27.05
N ALA A 6 -6.84 -2.96 27.79
CA ALA A 6 -6.20 -1.76 27.24
C ALA A 6 -5.00 -2.05 26.30
N THR A 7 -4.43 -3.26 26.35
CA THR A 7 -3.26 -3.64 25.53
C THR A 7 -3.67 -4.31 24.20
N ILE A 8 -4.87 -4.88 24.13
CA ILE A 8 -5.36 -5.60 22.94
C ILE A 8 -5.91 -4.62 21.87
N LEU A 9 -6.38 -3.45 22.28
CA LEU A 9 -7.01 -2.45 21.39
C LEU A 9 -6.04 -1.62 20.53
N LEU A 10 -4.72 -1.69 20.79
CA LEU A 10 -3.72 -0.96 19.98
C LEU A 10 -3.31 -1.71 18.71
N ILE A 11 -3.54 -3.02 18.63
CA ILE A 11 -3.03 -3.87 17.53
C ILE A 11 -4.09 -4.10 16.44
N SER A 12 -5.37 -3.85 16.74
CA SER A 12 -6.48 -4.01 15.79
C SER A 12 -6.40 -3.06 14.58
N GLY A 13 -5.53 -2.05 14.61
CA GLY A 13 -5.29 -1.10 13.53
C GLY A 13 -4.18 -1.48 12.54
N PHE A 14 -3.45 -2.59 12.78
CA PHE A 14 -2.26 -2.98 12.00
C PHE A 14 -2.51 -4.08 10.95
N LEU A 15 -3.76 -4.48 10.74
CA LEU A 15 -4.12 -5.53 9.78
C LEU A 15 -4.55 -4.92 8.44
N PRO A 16 -3.73 -5.00 7.37
CA PRO A 16 -4.24 -4.87 6.02
C PRO A 16 -5.09 -6.12 5.72
N LEU A 17 -6.42 -5.95 5.62
CA LEU A 17 -7.25 -6.91 4.90
C LEU A 17 -6.88 -6.81 3.42
N ALA A 18 -6.09 -7.76 2.93
CA ALA A 18 -6.00 -8.03 1.51
C ALA A 18 -7.36 -8.59 1.08
N ALA A 19 -8.14 -7.76 0.38
CA ALA A 19 -9.37 -8.20 -0.26
C ALA A 19 -8.96 -8.93 -1.56
N CYS A 20 -9.12 -10.25 -1.59
CA CYS A 20 -9.06 -11.03 -2.82
C CYS A 20 -10.26 -10.65 -3.70
N SER A 21 -10.04 -9.93 -4.78
CA SER A 21 -10.94 -9.90 -5.94
C SER A 21 -10.30 -10.76 -7.04
N GLY A 22 -10.76 -12.00 -7.16
CA GLY A 22 -10.46 -12.84 -8.31
C GLY A 22 -11.25 -12.34 -9.52
N GLY A 23 -10.55 -12.09 -10.61
CA GLY A 23 -11.11 -11.81 -11.93
C GLY A 23 -10.01 -12.05 -12.95
N GLU A 24 -10.14 -13.11 -13.73
CA GLU A 24 -9.33 -13.36 -14.93
C GLU A 24 -9.42 -12.17 -15.89
N GLY A 25 -8.30 -11.80 -16.52
CA GLY A 25 -8.28 -10.73 -17.51
C GLY A 25 -6.86 -10.35 -17.91
N ASP A 26 -6.40 -11.00 -18.98
CA ASP A 26 -5.35 -10.69 -19.96
C ASP A 26 -4.40 -9.49 -19.76
N ALA A 27 -3.13 -9.79 -20.00
CA ALA A 27 -2.01 -8.87 -20.04
C ALA A 27 -2.23 -7.74 -21.07
N TYR A 28 -2.06 -6.50 -20.61
CA TYR A 28 -1.72 -5.36 -21.45
C TYR A 28 -0.41 -4.76 -20.96
N GLU A 29 0.63 -4.93 -21.79
CA GLU A 29 1.82 -4.08 -21.77
C GLU A 29 1.40 -2.68 -22.26
N ASP A 30 1.60 -1.64 -21.45
CA ASP A 30 2.13 -0.38 -21.97
C ASP A 30 2.65 0.54 -20.86
N GLY A 31 3.84 1.10 -21.10
CA GLY A 31 4.52 2.02 -20.20
C GLY A 31 3.95 3.44 -20.34
N ALA A 32 3.41 3.98 -19.25
CA ALA A 32 2.88 5.33 -19.24
C ALA A 32 4.01 6.40 -19.20
N TYR A 33 4.23 7.05 -20.34
CA TYR A 33 4.63 8.46 -20.40
C TYR A 33 3.36 9.32 -20.36
N TYR A 34 3.28 10.27 -19.44
CA TYR A 34 2.17 11.23 -19.37
C TYR A 34 2.23 12.18 -20.57
N ALA A 35 1.22 12.15 -21.45
CA ALA A 35 0.99 13.16 -22.48
C ALA A 35 -0.19 14.06 -22.09
N GLU A 36 -0.19 15.31 -22.56
CA GLU A 36 -1.08 16.42 -22.18
C GLU A 36 -2.58 16.25 -22.49
N GLU A 37 -3.08 15.06 -22.80
CA GLU A 37 -4.47 14.81 -23.23
C GLU A 37 -5.41 14.29 -22.11
N ASP A 38 -4.94 14.10 -20.87
CA ASP A 38 -5.75 13.56 -19.75
C ASP A 38 -6.47 14.62 -18.88
N PHE A 39 -6.67 15.85 -19.37
CA PHE A 39 -7.41 16.88 -18.62
C PHE A 39 -8.87 16.95 -19.07
N ILE A 40 -9.79 16.89 -18.11
CA ILE A 40 -11.22 17.19 -18.30
C ILE A 40 -11.33 18.53 -19.03
N SER A 41 -12.06 18.54 -20.14
CA SER A 41 -12.26 19.75 -20.93
C SER A 41 -13.07 20.79 -20.15
N GLU A 42 -12.91 22.08 -20.44
CA GLU A 42 -13.70 23.14 -19.77
C GLU A 42 -15.21 22.99 -20.04
N GLU A 43 -15.59 22.28 -21.10
CA GLU A 43 -16.98 21.96 -21.45
C GLU A 43 -17.54 20.85 -20.54
N GLU A 44 -16.80 19.77 -20.31
CA GLU A 44 -17.18 18.72 -19.36
C GLU A 44 -17.20 19.22 -17.91
N LEU A 45 -16.32 20.16 -17.56
CA LEU A 45 -16.31 20.77 -16.23
C LEU A 45 -17.56 21.64 -15.99
N ALA A 46 -18.10 22.26 -17.04
CA ALA A 46 -19.34 23.03 -16.97
C ALA A 46 -20.58 22.14 -16.81
N GLU A 47 -20.59 20.96 -17.43
CA GLU A 47 -21.64 19.95 -17.22
C GLU A 47 -21.60 19.39 -15.79
N ILE A 48 -20.41 19.14 -15.26
CA ILE A 48 -20.21 18.70 -13.87
C ILE A 48 -20.64 19.79 -12.89
N GLU A 49 -20.37 21.06 -13.16
CA GLU A 49 -20.80 22.18 -12.29
C GLU A 49 -22.33 22.35 -12.27
N ALA A 50 -23.02 22.04 -13.35
CA ALA A 50 -24.48 22.03 -13.40
C ALA A 50 -25.10 20.87 -12.60
N ALA A 51 -24.38 19.75 -12.47
CA ALA A 51 -24.86 18.54 -11.78
C ALA A 51 -24.42 18.47 -10.30
N ASP A 52 -23.19 18.88 -9.98
CA ASP A 52 -22.60 18.87 -8.64
C ASP A 52 -21.55 20.00 -8.48
N PRO A 53 -21.97 21.16 -7.94
CA PRO A 53 -21.09 22.32 -7.77
C PRO A 53 -19.91 22.08 -6.82
N GLU A 54 -20.04 21.17 -5.85
CA GLU A 54 -18.99 20.90 -4.85
C GLU A 54 -17.89 20.03 -5.46
N MET A 55 -18.27 19.06 -6.30
CA MET A 55 -17.34 18.24 -7.08
C MET A 55 -16.60 19.07 -8.13
N ALA A 56 -17.29 19.97 -8.84
CA ALA A 56 -16.66 20.88 -9.79
C ALA A 56 -15.64 21.81 -9.10
N ALA A 57 -15.95 22.30 -7.90
CA ALA A 57 -15.04 23.13 -7.13
C ALA A 57 -13.80 22.36 -6.63
N ALA A 58 -13.94 21.08 -6.29
CA ALA A 58 -12.83 20.21 -5.91
C ALA A 58 -11.91 19.93 -7.11
N LEU A 59 -12.49 19.56 -8.26
CA LEU A 59 -11.76 19.32 -9.50
C LEU A 59 -10.99 20.55 -9.98
N ARG A 60 -11.59 21.75 -9.89
CA ARG A 60 -10.89 23.01 -10.20
C ARG A 60 -9.66 23.25 -9.34
N ARG A 61 -9.74 22.96 -8.04
CA ARG A 61 -8.60 23.10 -7.12
C ARG A 61 -7.48 22.12 -7.45
N GLU A 62 -7.84 20.89 -7.83
CA GLU A 62 -6.91 19.85 -8.20
C GLU A 62 -6.22 20.15 -9.54
N MET A 63 -6.98 20.57 -10.56
CA MET A 63 -6.44 20.99 -11.85
C MET A 63 -5.52 22.21 -11.73
N THR A 64 -5.85 23.17 -10.85
CA THR A 64 -5.00 24.34 -10.60
C THR A 64 -3.69 23.94 -9.92
N ALA A 65 -3.73 23.02 -8.96
CA ALA A 65 -2.55 22.49 -8.29
C ALA A 65 -1.65 21.69 -9.25
N MET A 66 -2.25 20.89 -10.15
CA MET A 66 -1.51 20.15 -11.17
C MET A 66 -0.86 21.07 -12.20
N ARG A 67 -1.55 22.09 -12.70
CA ARG A 67 -0.97 23.09 -13.63
C ARG A 67 0.18 23.89 -13.01
N GLN A 68 0.10 24.20 -11.71
CA GLN A 68 1.21 24.84 -10.97
C GLN A 68 2.42 23.90 -10.78
N SER A 69 2.21 22.58 -10.72
CA SER A 69 3.29 21.60 -10.65
C SER A 69 3.95 21.32 -12.01
N ALA A 70 3.22 21.49 -13.11
CA ALA A 70 3.71 21.30 -14.48
C ALA A 70 4.54 22.50 -15.00
N GLN A 71 4.25 23.73 -14.55
CA GLN A 71 5.07 24.91 -14.87
C GLN A 71 6.25 25.02 -13.89
N GLY A 72 7.31 24.25 -14.16
CA GLY A 72 8.56 24.31 -13.41
C GLY A 72 9.20 25.71 -13.39
N SER A 73 9.56 26.19 -12.21
CA SER A 73 10.46 27.35 -12.04
C SER A 73 11.90 27.01 -12.48
N PRO A 74 12.66 27.99 -12.99
CA PRO A 74 13.86 27.77 -13.79
C PRO A 74 15.03 27.20 -12.99
N SER A 75 15.79 26.34 -13.64
CA SER A 75 17.07 25.81 -13.18
C SER A 75 18.06 26.93 -12.87
N SER A 76 18.63 26.92 -11.67
CA SER A 76 19.85 27.64 -11.32
C SER A 76 20.94 26.66 -10.89
N PRO A 77 22.22 26.98 -11.15
CA PRO A 77 23.29 25.98 -11.27
C PRO A 77 23.88 25.58 -9.92
N ALA A 78 24.52 24.41 -9.92
CA ALA A 78 25.18 23.76 -8.79
C ALA A 78 26.19 24.68 -8.05
N PRO A 79 26.29 24.59 -6.71
CA PRO A 79 27.30 25.32 -5.96
C PRO A 79 28.67 24.66 -6.12
N THR A 80 29.64 25.45 -6.57
CA THR A 80 31.06 25.15 -6.56
C THR A 80 31.62 25.19 -5.13
N SER A 81 32.51 24.24 -4.82
CA SER A 81 33.24 24.11 -3.56
C SER A 81 34.04 25.37 -3.20
N PRO A 82 34.10 25.81 -1.93
CA PRO A 82 35.05 26.81 -1.50
C PRO A 82 36.37 26.16 -1.05
N THR A 83 37.43 26.59 -1.72
CA THR A 83 38.86 26.37 -1.44
C THR A 83 39.25 26.87 -0.04
N MET A 84 40.05 26.07 0.68
CA MET A 84 40.74 26.49 1.91
C MET A 84 41.84 27.52 1.61
N MET A 85 41.82 28.66 2.29
CA MET A 85 42.98 29.56 2.44
C MET A 85 43.47 29.55 3.90
N ALA A 86 44.79 29.43 4.04
CA ALA A 86 45.56 29.38 5.28
C ALA A 86 45.66 30.77 5.97
N PRO A 87 46.04 30.83 7.26
CA PRO A 87 46.09 32.09 8.02
C PRO A 87 47.45 32.80 7.87
N GLN A 88 47.41 34.13 7.80
CA GLN A 88 48.57 35.00 8.01
C GLN A 88 48.23 36.01 9.11
N GLY A 89 49.15 36.16 10.07
CA GLY A 89 48.93 36.92 11.31
C GLY A 89 49.65 38.26 11.38
N ALA A 90 49.82 38.67 12.65
CA ALA A 90 50.66 39.73 13.21
C ALA A 90 50.14 41.18 13.13
N GLY A 91 50.20 41.88 14.28
CA GLY A 91 49.96 43.33 14.36
C GLY A 91 49.70 43.91 15.75
N GLU A 92 50.66 43.77 16.66
CA GLU A 92 51.15 44.71 17.70
C GLU A 92 50.26 45.57 18.65
N VAL A 93 50.94 46.00 19.73
CA VAL A 93 50.49 46.46 21.06
C VAL A 93 50.64 48.00 21.23
N TYR A 94 49.91 48.57 22.21
CA TYR A 94 50.26 49.67 23.18
C TYR A 94 49.28 50.90 23.20
N PRO A 95 49.19 51.71 24.29
CA PRO A 95 48.62 51.38 25.61
C PRO A 95 47.69 52.48 26.24
N ALA A 96 47.07 52.13 27.37
CA ALA A 96 46.63 52.97 28.52
C ALA A 96 45.65 54.16 28.36
N SER A 97 44.53 54.12 29.10
CA SER A 97 44.33 55.04 30.24
C SER A 97 43.24 54.53 31.19
N MET A 98 43.50 54.67 32.49
CA MET A 98 42.53 54.47 33.56
C MET A 98 41.50 55.59 33.52
N ASN A 99 40.22 55.28 33.77
CA ASN A 99 39.46 56.08 34.71
C ASN A 99 38.37 55.27 35.41
N ASN A 100 38.53 55.22 36.74
CA ASN A 100 37.58 54.73 37.71
C ASN A 100 36.34 55.63 37.69
N ASN A 101 35.15 55.04 37.56
CA ASN A 101 33.94 55.60 38.16
C ASN A 101 32.99 54.47 38.50
N GLY A 102 32.78 54.31 39.81
CA GLY A 102 31.96 53.26 40.40
C GLY A 102 30.50 53.38 40.00
N ILE A 103 29.96 52.26 39.53
CA ILE A 103 28.55 51.92 39.69
C ILE A 103 28.56 50.48 40.19
N GLU A 104 28.06 50.30 41.41
CA GLU A 104 27.93 49.02 42.10
C GLU A 104 27.10 48.05 41.23
N ALA A 105 27.77 47.08 40.60
CA ALA A 105 27.11 45.93 40.01
C ALA A 105 26.64 45.02 41.15
N ARG A 106 25.36 45.13 41.48
CA ARG A 106 24.62 44.20 42.33
C ARG A 106 24.91 42.77 41.82
N SER A 107 25.71 42.02 42.56
CA SER A 107 26.07 40.65 42.19
C SER A 107 24.81 39.79 42.17
N VAL A 108 24.34 39.47 40.98
CA VAL A 108 23.39 38.38 40.78
C VAL A 108 24.14 37.11 41.18
N ARG A 109 23.95 36.67 42.43
CA ARG A 109 24.35 35.33 42.85
C ARG A 109 23.60 34.34 41.95
N ARG A 110 24.26 33.85 40.91
CA ARG A 110 23.90 32.58 40.28
C ARG A 110 23.82 31.56 41.42
N PRO A 111 22.70 30.87 41.65
CA PRO A 111 22.73 29.70 42.51
C PRO A 111 23.62 28.67 41.83
N GLN A 112 24.88 28.62 42.26
CA GLN A 112 25.75 27.47 42.03
C GLN A 112 25.16 26.32 42.84
N ASN A 113 24.15 25.64 42.30
CA ASN A 113 23.86 24.27 42.67
C ASN A 113 24.99 23.40 42.12
N ILE A 114 26.16 23.47 42.77
CA ILE A 114 27.15 22.41 42.68
C ILE A 114 26.50 21.26 43.44
N ALA A 115 25.80 20.39 42.71
CA ALA A 115 25.32 19.15 43.27
C ALA A 115 26.53 18.44 43.89
N GLU A 116 26.48 18.19 45.20
CA GLU A 116 27.47 17.36 45.88
C GLU A 116 27.66 16.07 45.08
N PRO A 117 28.90 15.57 44.91
CA PRO A 117 29.13 14.29 44.26
C PRO A 117 28.36 13.23 45.04
N SER A 118 27.30 12.72 44.43
CA SER A 118 26.45 11.72 45.06
C SER A 118 27.31 10.53 45.44
N LYS A 119 27.14 10.02 46.67
CA LYS A 119 27.78 8.78 47.12
C LYS A 119 27.66 7.70 46.02
N PRO A 120 28.73 6.95 45.74
CA PRO A 120 28.67 5.88 44.75
C PRO A 120 27.57 4.89 45.15
N LEU A 121 26.79 4.47 44.15
CA LEU A 121 25.73 3.48 44.36
C LEU A 121 26.37 2.13 44.69
N PRO A 122 25.72 1.29 45.53
CA PRO A 122 26.11 -0.11 45.69
C PRO A 122 26.08 -0.86 44.36
N ASP A 123 26.84 -1.95 44.28
CA ASP A 123 26.83 -2.83 43.11
C ASP A 123 25.41 -3.32 42.78
N GLY A 124 25.06 -3.29 41.50
CA GLY A 124 23.73 -3.66 41.01
C GLY A 124 22.62 -2.62 41.27
N ALA A 125 22.93 -1.47 41.88
CA ALA A 125 21.98 -0.38 42.03
C ALA A 125 22.13 0.66 40.91
N TYR A 126 21.00 1.04 40.30
CA TYR A 126 20.96 2.04 39.23
C TYR A 126 20.15 3.25 39.65
N ARG A 127 20.67 4.44 39.38
CA ARG A 127 19.92 5.70 39.54
C ARG A 127 19.36 6.13 38.19
N VAL A 128 18.04 6.10 38.08
CA VAL A 128 17.30 6.42 36.86
C VAL A 128 16.42 7.66 37.02
N LYS A 129 16.10 8.31 35.90
CA LYS A 129 15.12 9.37 35.78
C LYS A 129 14.07 8.99 34.74
N ARG A 130 12.85 9.48 34.92
CA ARG A 130 11.79 9.36 33.93
C ARG A 130 12.03 10.35 32.79
N VAL A 131 11.88 9.90 31.56
CA VAL A 131 11.78 10.74 30.37
C VAL A 131 10.44 10.52 29.68
N GLU A 132 9.99 11.57 29.00
CA GLU A 132 8.76 11.58 28.22
C GLU A 132 9.09 11.58 26.73
N ILE A 133 8.51 10.64 26.00
CA ILE A 133 8.59 10.55 24.55
C ILE A 133 7.34 11.25 24.02
N ILE A 134 7.54 12.39 23.38
CA ILE A 134 6.45 13.31 23.01
C ILE A 134 6.00 13.07 21.58
N ASP A 135 4.69 13.00 21.38
CA ASP A 135 4.06 13.20 20.09
C ASP A 135 3.82 14.70 19.91
N ARG A 136 4.54 15.31 18.96
CA ARG A 136 4.56 16.76 18.77
C ARG A 136 3.52 17.24 17.76
N SER A 137 3.05 16.37 16.87
CA SER A 137 2.31 16.77 15.67
C SER A 137 1.06 15.92 15.38
N GLY A 138 0.83 14.83 16.11
CA GLY A 138 -0.31 13.95 15.86
C GLY A 138 -1.66 14.47 16.33
N PHE A 139 -1.65 15.46 17.23
CA PHE A 139 -2.85 15.96 17.90
C PHE A 139 -2.83 17.48 18.05
N GLU A 140 -3.91 18.04 18.58
CA GLU A 140 -4.12 19.49 18.67
C GLU A 140 -3.07 20.20 19.53
N ARG A 141 -2.35 19.45 20.37
CA ARG A 141 -1.23 19.90 21.19
C ARG A 141 -0.19 18.80 21.36
N PRO A 142 1.09 19.14 21.62
CA PRO A 142 2.08 18.15 22.00
C PRO A 142 1.63 17.35 23.23
N MET A 143 1.78 16.04 23.17
CA MET A 143 1.37 15.16 24.26
C MET A 143 2.35 14.01 24.48
N THR A 144 2.47 13.56 25.72
CA THR A 144 3.30 12.40 26.06
C THR A 144 2.69 11.14 25.44
N ALA A 145 3.45 10.46 24.57
CA ALA A 145 3.05 9.20 23.95
C ALA A 145 3.50 8.00 24.78
N TYR A 146 4.76 8.06 25.25
CA TYR A 146 5.36 7.04 26.10
C TYR A 146 6.19 7.68 27.20
N THR A 147 6.42 6.93 28.26
CA THR A 147 7.45 7.26 29.25
C THR A 147 8.38 6.09 29.47
N MET A 148 9.65 6.39 29.71
CA MET A 148 10.71 5.40 29.93
C MET A 148 11.62 5.88 31.06
N MET A 149 12.24 4.95 31.79
CA MET A 149 13.31 5.29 32.73
C MET A 149 14.65 5.16 32.01
N ILE A 150 15.48 6.19 32.10
CA ILE A 150 16.88 6.16 31.62
C ILE A 150 17.83 6.55 32.76
N PRO A 151 19.11 6.21 32.70
CA PRO A 151 20.05 6.58 33.74
C PRO A 151 20.16 8.09 33.92
N VAL A 152 20.41 8.53 35.15
CA VAL A 152 20.68 9.95 35.41
C VAL A 152 21.94 10.39 34.63
N GLY A 153 21.88 11.58 34.05
CA GLY A 153 22.94 12.12 33.19
C GLY A 153 22.79 11.77 31.71
N TRP A 154 22.02 10.73 31.36
CA TRP A 154 21.77 10.40 29.96
C TRP A 154 20.86 11.43 29.29
N GLN A 155 21.07 11.65 28.00
CA GLN A 155 20.29 12.56 27.17
C GLN A 155 19.40 11.74 26.25
N GLY A 156 18.11 12.07 26.21
CA GLY A 156 17.11 11.40 25.38
C GLY A 156 16.61 12.33 24.28
N GLU A 157 16.41 11.79 23.09
CA GLU A 157 15.98 12.51 21.91
C GLU A 157 15.02 11.67 21.05
N GLY A 158 14.28 12.33 20.16
CA GLY A 158 13.25 11.69 19.34
C GLY A 158 11.84 11.87 19.89
N GLY A 159 10.92 11.01 19.43
CA GLY A 159 9.49 11.17 19.66
C GLY A 159 8.64 10.29 18.76
N VAL A 160 7.36 10.63 18.68
CA VAL A 160 6.47 10.11 17.64
C VAL A 160 6.59 10.98 16.40
N VAL A 161 6.72 10.35 15.24
CA VAL A 161 6.81 10.99 13.92
C VAL A 161 5.66 10.55 13.05
N TRP A 162 5.03 11.51 12.36
CA TRP A 162 3.91 11.30 11.45
C TRP A 162 4.36 11.57 10.01
N GLY A 163 3.80 10.85 9.03
CA GLY A 163 4.13 11.10 7.62
C GLY A 163 3.35 10.23 6.63
N GLN A 164 3.08 10.79 5.45
CA GLN A 164 2.28 10.14 4.40
C GLN A 164 3.01 8.99 3.68
N ASN A 165 4.34 9.05 3.61
CA ASN A 165 5.18 7.99 3.02
C ASN A 165 5.56 6.88 4.02
N MET A 166 4.92 6.82 5.20
CA MET A 166 5.07 5.68 6.14
C MET A 166 4.21 4.48 5.70
N GLY A 167 4.01 4.34 4.38
CA GLY A 167 2.94 3.68 3.62
C GLY A 167 2.89 2.16 3.70
N CYS A 168 3.02 1.62 4.90
CA CYS A 168 2.89 0.21 5.14
C CYS A 168 2.44 -0.04 6.58
N GLY A 169 1.12 -0.18 6.78
CA GLY A 169 0.52 -0.66 8.03
C GLY A 169 0.66 0.21 9.29
N SER A 170 1.40 1.31 9.28
CA SER A 170 1.81 2.04 10.50
C SER A 170 0.76 3.00 11.10
N GLY A 171 -0.48 3.03 10.60
CA GLY A 171 -1.44 4.08 10.96
C GLY A 171 -0.96 5.50 10.59
N GLY A 172 0.14 5.64 9.84
CA GLY A 172 0.74 6.93 9.48
C GLY A 172 1.66 7.53 10.54
N TYR A 173 2.02 6.77 11.58
CA TYR A 173 2.94 7.23 12.63
C TYR A 173 3.96 6.16 13.04
N ASN A 174 5.11 6.59 13.55
CA ASN A 174 6.13 5.71 14.09
C ASN A 174 6.76 6.32 15.35
N THR A 175 7.34 5.46 16.21
CA THR A 175 8.12 5.92 17.36
C THR A 175 9.60 5.71 17.08
N ASN A 176 10.37 6.78 17.11
CA ASN A 176 11.83 6.73 17.02
C ASN A 176 12.40 7.52 18.19
N PHE A 177 13.08 6.84 19.11
CA PHE A 177 13.63 7.46 20.30
C PHE A 177 14.99 6.83 20.63
N SER A 178 15.94 7.66 21.04
CA SER A 178 17.25 7.22 21.54
C SER A 178 17.56 7.92 22.84
N ALA A 179 18.34 7.26 23.70
CA ALA A 179 19.00 7.93 24.81
C ALA A 179 20.42 7.40 24.98
N SER A 180 21.36 8.31 25.25
CA SER A 180 22.79 8.00 25.29
C SER A 180 23.44 8.51 26.58
N SER A 181 24.51 7.82 27.00
CA SER A 181 25.38 8.28 28.08
C SER A 181 26.08 9.59 27.71
N PRO A 182 26.58 10.38 28.69
CA PRO A 182 27.27 11.63 28.42
C PRO A 182 28.49 11.52 27.49
N ASP A 183 29.16 10.36 27.51
CA ASP A 183 30.29 10.03 26.62
C ASP A 183 29.86 9.39 25.28
N GLY A 184 28.55 9.15 25.09
CA GLY A 184 27.97 8.53 23.90
C GLY A 184 28.25 7.03 23.72
N ALA A 185 29.03 6.42 24.63
CA ALA A 185 29.52 5.06 24.49
C ALA A 185 28.44 4.00 24.73
N SER A 186 27.47 4.29 25.61
CA SER A 186 26.30 3.46 25.87
C SER A 186 25.03 4.17 25.43
N GLY A 187 24.04 3.39 25.02
CA GLY A 187 22.77 3.95 24.60
C GLY A 187 21.65 2.94 24.51
N VAL A 188 20.42 3.43 24.53
CA VAL A 188 19.20 2.68 24.27
C VAL A 188 18.48 3.29 23.08
N GLN A 189 17.77 2.46 22.31
CA GLN A 189 16.98 2.90 21.17
C GLN A 189 15.64 2.16 21.12
N ILE A 190 14.58 2.90 20.82
CA ILE A 190 13.33 2.38 20.30
C ILE A 190 13.38 2.56 18.79
N ILE A 191 13.47 1.44 18.09
CA ILE A 191 13.54 1.36 16.64
C ILE A 191 12.09 1.36 16.11
N PRO A 192 11.77 2.13 15.06
CA PRO A 192 10.44 2.18 14.46
C PRO A 192 9.85 0.81 14.11
N SER A 193 8.52 0.75 14.05
CA SER A 193 7.82 -0.41 13.53
C SER A 193 8.13 -0.60 12.05
N PHE A 194 8.05 -1.85 11.59
CA PHE A 194 8.34 -2.20 10.20
C PHE A 194 7.33 -3.23 9.72
N THR A 195 6.68 -2.99 8.58
CA THR A 195 5.76 -3.94 7.96
C THR A 195 6.26 -4.29 6.58
N TRP A 196 6.02 -5.53 6.14
CA TRP A 196 6.44 -6.04 4.84
C TRP A 196 5.42 -7.01 4.26
N VAL A 197 5.52 -7.23 2.96
CA VAL A 197 4.73 -8.22 2.24
C VAL A 197 5.62 -9.02 1.28
N TRP A 198 5.15 -10.19 0.91
CA TRP A 198 5.70 -11.03 -0.14
C TRP A 198 4.59 -11.93 -0.70
N ASN A 199 4.68 -12.24 -1.99
CA ASN A 199 3.84 -13.26 -2.62
C ASN A 199 4.63 -14.00 -3.71
N ASN A 200 4.12 -15.15 -4.15
CA ASN A 200 4.79 -16.03 -5.12
C ASN A 200 4.20 -15.97 -6.55
N PHE A 201 3.21 -15.12 -6.79
CA PHE A 201 2.53 -15.02 -8.08
C PHE A 201 2.80 -13.68 -8.75
N SER A 202 2.79 -13.67 -10.08
CA SER A 202 2.95 -12.45 -10.87
C SER A 202 1.77 -11.51 -10.67
N GLY A 203 2.06 -10.26 -10.32
CA GLY A 203 1.08 -9.20 -10.16
C GLY A 203 1.70 -7.99 -9.48
N PRO A 204 1.05 -6.81 -9.51
CA PRO A 204 1.54 -5.66 -8.76
C PRO A 204 1.69 -6.03 -7.28
N PRO A 205 2.71 -5.51 -6.57
CA PRO A 205 2.91 -5.82 -5.17
C PRO A 205 1.63 -5.54 -4.39
N GLN A 206 0.97 -6.60 -3.90
CA GLN A 206 -0.22 -6.49 -3.05
C GLN A 206 0.22 -6.06 -1.65
N GLY A 207 0.65 -4.80 -1.53
CA GLY A 207 1.26 -4.27 -0.32
C GLY A 207 1.01 -2.81 -0.06
N GLY A 208 0.35 -2.08 -0.97
CA GLY A 208 -0.02 -0.68 -0.73
C GLY A 208 1.15 0.24 -0.34
N GLY A 209 2.36 -0.01 -0.87
CA GLY A 209 3.59 0.72 -0.51
C GLY A 209 4.52 -0.01 0.46
N CYS A 210 4.15 -1.20 0.92
CA CYS A 210 5.01 -2.04 1.75
C CYS A 210 6.27 -2.53 1.02
N PRO A 211 7.44 -2.54 1.70
CA PRO A 211 8.62 -3.26 1.23
C PRO A 211 8.28 -4.71 0.85
N PHE A 212 8.65 -5.09 -0.37
CA PHE A 212 8.46 -6.44 -0.89
C PHE A 212 9.66 -7.32 -0.55
N VAL A 213 9.62 -7.98 0.61
CA VAL A 213 10.73 -8.78 1.14
C VAL A 213 10.21 -10.08 1.75
N GLN A 214 10.89 -11.19 1.43
CA GLN A 214 10.54 -12.52 1.91
C GLN A 214 11.15 -12.77 3.31
N ILE A 215 10.53 -12.21 4.34
CA ILE A 215 10.92 -12.44 5.74
C ILE A 215 9.86 -13.35 6.38
N GLY A 216 10.24 -14.60 6.67
CA GLY A 216 9.38 -15.66 7.18
C GLY A 216 9.34 -15.81 8.70
N GLY A 217 10.11 -15.02 9.46
CA GLY A 217 10.11 -15.08 10.91
C GLY A 217 11.02 -14.06 11.58
N VAL A 218 11.04 -14.05 12.91
CA VAL A 218 11.70 -13.00 13.70
C VAL A 218 13.22 -12.98 13.52
N GLN A 219 13.86 -14.13 13.34
CA GLN A 219 15.31 -14.19 13.12
C GLN A 219 15.71 -13.52 11.80
N GLN A 220 14.97 -13.81 10.72
CA GLN A 220 15.20 -13.19 9.41
C GLN A 220 14.89 -11.69 9.46
N TYR A 221 13.85 -11.28 10.21
CA TYR A 221 13.58 -9.86 10.44
C TYR A 221 14.73 -9.15 11.15
N LEU A 222 15.28 -9.73 12.22
CA LEU A 222 16.41 -9.14 12.95
C LEU A 222 17.68 -9.07 12.08
N GLN A 223 17.92 -10.08 11.24
CA GLN A 223 19.00 -10.05 10.25
C GLN A 223 18.83 -8.89 9.25
N TYR A 224 17.63 -8.77 8.68
CA TYR A 224 17.27 -7.66 7.81
C TYR A 224 17.46 -6.32 8.52
N LEU A 225 16.89 -6.14 9.71
CA LEU A 225 17.00 -4.91 10.50
C LEU A 225 18.45 -4.52 10.76
N VAL A 226 19.31 -5.45 11.19
CA VAL A 226 20.73 -5.18 11.43
C VAL A 226 21.42 -4.78 10.12
N SER A 227 21.18 -5.49 9.02
CA SER A 227 21.75 -5.15 7.70
C SER A 227 21.41 -3.73 7.25
N GLN A 228 20.20 -3.26 7.55
CA GLN A 228 19.72 -1.95 7.12
C GLN A 228 20.17 -0.82 8.05
N THR A 229 20.29 -1.10 9.34
CA THR A 229 20.43 -0.04 10.37
C THR A 229 21.77 -0.05 11.09
N ARG A 230 22.60 -1.08 10.90
CA ARG A 230 23.93 -1.22 11.53
C ARG A 230 24.98 -1.63 10.49
N PRO A 231 25.35 -0.75 9.54
CA PRO A 231 26.37 -1.05 8.55
C PRO A 231 27.69 -1.51 9.19
N GLY A 232 28.25 -2.62 8.70
CA GLY A 232 29.50 -3.19 9.21
C GLY A 232 29.38 -3.98 10.52
N ALA A 233 28.21 -4.03 11.15
CA ALA A 233 27.98 -4.84 12.33
C ALA A 233 27.76 -6.31 11.98
N GLN A 234 28.06 -7.21 12.92
CA GLN A 234 27.94 -8.65 12.78
C GLN A 234 27.02 -9.21 13.86
N ILE A 235 26.04 -10.02 13.47
CA ILE A 235 25.25 -10.80 14.43
C ILE A 235 26.11 -11.94 14.94
N ILE A 236 26.33 -12.00 16.25
CA ILE A 236 27.16 -13.03 16.89
C ILE A 236 26.34 -14.05 17.67
N ASP A 237 25.09 -13.73 18.03
CA ASP A 237 24.18 -14.67 18.68
C ASP A 237 22.72 -14.31 18.37
N PHE A 238 21.84 -15.30 18.45
CA PHE A 238 20.39 -15.16 18.36
C PHE A 238 19.73 -16.05 19.41
N ARG A 239 18.75 -15.50 20.12
CA ARG A 239 17.90 -16.26 21.03
C ARG A 239 16.41 -15.97 20.80
N PRO A 240 15.55 -17.00 20.79
CA PRO A 240 14.11 -16.82 20.89
C PRO A 240 13.71 -16.15 22.21
N ARG A 241 12.68 -15.30 22.17
CA ARG A 241 12.14 -14.56 23.32
C ARG A 241 10.65 -14.85 23.50
N ALA A 242 10.31 -16.10 23.80
CA ALA A 242 8.92 -16.52 23.98
C ALA A 242 8.17 -15.70 25.05
N ASP A 243 8.89 -15.20 26.06
CA ASP A 243 8.38 -14.29 27.09
C ASP A 243 7.83 -12.96 26.52
N LEU A 244 8.40 -12.48 25.41
CA LEU A 244 7.94 -11.27 24.72
C LEU A 244 6.79 -11.54 23.75
N ALA A 245 6.70 -12.75 23.20
CA ALA A 245 5.59 -13.16 22.33
C ALA A 245 4.31 -13.52 23.12
N GLU A 246 4.46 -14.04 24.34
CA GLU A 246 3.36 -14.54 25.18
C GLU A 246 2.15 -13.59 25.29
N PRO A 247 2.32 -12.27 25.55
CA PRO A 247 1.19 -11.36 25.69
C PRO A 247 0.35 -11.20 24.42
N TYR A 248 0.90 -11.61 23.27
CA TYR A 248 0.33 -11.41 21.94
C TYR A 248 -0.13 -12.71 21.29
N LYS A 249 0.01 -13.86 21.96
CA LYS A 249 -0.42 -15.16 21.42
C LYS A 249 -1.89 -15.20 21.03
N ALA A 250 -2.75 -14.38 21.66
CA ALA A 250 -4.16 -14.27 21.30
C ALA A 250 -4.41 -13.69 19.89
N LEU A 251 -3.40 -13.10 19.25
CA LEU A 251 -3.46 -12.64 17.87
C LEU A 251 -3.19 -13.76 16.86
N ALA A 252 -2.60 -14.87 17.30
CA ALA A 252 -2.36 -16.00 16.43
C ALA A 252 -3.68 -16.70 16.10
N SER A 253 -3.84 -17.09 14.84
CA SER A 253 -5.02 -17.77 14.34
C SER A 253 -4.61 -18.84 13.33
N ASN A 254 -5.38 -19.91 13.26
CA ASN A 254 -5.28 -20.86 12.17
C ASN A 254 -6.69 -21.14 11.65
N MET A 255 -6.95 -20.81 10.39
CA MET A 255 -8.25 -20.89 9.74
C MET A 255 -8.11 -21.72 8.46
N PRO A 256 -8.51 -23.01 8.47
CA PRO A 256 -8.61 -23.78 7.24
C PRO A 256 -9.78 -23.25 6.39
N LEU A 257 -9.54 -23.02 5.10
CA LEU A 257 -10.52 -22.48 4.15
C LEU A 257 -11.17 -23.56 3.26
N GLY A 258 -10.80 -24.83 3.45
CA GLY A 258 -11.25 -25.95 2.62
C GLY A 258 -10.37 -26.15 1.38
N GLY A 259 -10.48 -27.31 0.72
CA GLY A 259 -9.67 -27.60 -0.48
C GLY A 259 -8.14 -27.62 -0.26
N GLY A 260 -7.68 -27.72 0.99
CA GLY A 260 -6.26 -27.61 1.35
C GLY A 260 -5.73 -26.17 1.46
N SER A 261 -6.59 -25.16 1.25
CA SER A 261 -6.29 -23.75 1.48
C SER A 261 -6.34 -23.42 2.98
N GLU A 262 -5.49 -22.49 3.41
CA GLU A 262 -5.41 -22.07 4.81
C GLU A 262 -5.01 -20.61 4.95
N MET A 263 -5.46 -20.00 6.05
CA MET A 263 -4.98 -18.71 6.51
C MET A 263 -4.48 -18.87 7.94
N ARG A 264 -3.22 -18.54 8.16
CA ARG A 264 -2.54 -18.66 9.45
C ARG A 264 -1.92 -17.34 9.84
N SER A 265 -2.01 -17.01 11.11
CA SER A 265 -1.22 -15.95 11.72
C SER A 265 -0.53 -16.44 12.98
N TRP A 266 0.63 -15.89 13.29
CA TRP A 266 1.39 -16.23 14.48
C TRP A 266 2.23 -15.05 14.96
N VAL A 267 2.68 -15.11 16.22
CA VAL A 267 3.58 -14.12 16.81
C VAL A 267 4.88 -14.80 17.22
N GLU A 268 5.99 -14.20 16.82
CA GLU A 268 7.32 -14.58 17.24
C GLU A 268 8.00 -13.42 17.92
N ALA A 269 8.96 -13.73 18.79
CA ALA A 269 9.85 -12.73 19.34
C ALA A 269 11.24 -13.33 19.50
N GLY A 270 12.24 -12.49 19.33
CA GLY A 270 13.63 -12.89 19.32
C GLY A 270 14.52 -11.74 19.69
N GLU A 271 15.76 -12.07 20.00
CA GLU A 271 16.79 -11.09 20.33
C GLU A 271 18.11 -11.51 19.69
N VAL A 272 18.78 -10.57 19.05
CA VAL A 272 20.14 -10.76 18.53
C VAL A 272 21.15 -10.02 19.40
N LEU A 273 22.34 -10.61 19.50
CA LEU A 273 23.53 -9.93 19.99
C LEU A 273 24.38 -9.55 18.79
N VAL A 274 24.77 -8.28 18.74
CA VAL A 274 25.47 -7.66 17.62
C VAL A 274 26.82 -7.15 18.11
N SER A 275 27.86 -7.44 17.33
CA SER A 275 29.18 -6.81 17.42
C SER A 275 29.25 -5.67 16.42
N GLY A 276 29.77 -4.51 16.83
CA GLY A 276 29.93 -3.39 15.91
C GLY A 276 31.07 -2.48 16.31
N ASN A 277 31.22 -1.40 15.54
CA ASN A 277 32.14 -0.32 15.84
C ASN A 277 31.38 1.01 15.77
N VAL A 278 31.51 1.84 16.80
CA VAL A 278 30.99 3.21 16.81
C VAL A 278 32.13 4.13 17.20
N ASN A 279 32.47 5.08 16.32
CA ASN A 279 33.55 6.06 16.53
C ASN A 279 34.91 5.43 16.89
N GLY A 280 35.24 4.28 16.30
CA GLY A 280 36.50 3.57 16.56
C GLY A 280 36.44 2.62 17.77
N ALA A 281 35.39 2.68 18.60
CA ALA A 281 35.22 1.82 19.76
C ALA A 281 34.41 0.57 19.42
N GLU A 282 34.89 -0.59 19.86
CA GLU A 282 34.13 -1.84 19.78
C GLU A 282 32.93 -1.80 20.73
N ILE A 283 31.75 -2.06 20.19
CA ILE A 283 30.51 -2.12 20.95
C ILE A 283 29.85 -3.49 20.88
N ARG A 284 29.06 -3.78 21.90
CA ARG A 284 28.09 -4.87 21.90
C ARG A 284 26.70 -4.25 22.01
N GLU A 285 25.79 -4.74 21.18
CA GLU A 285 24.40 -4.29 21.16
C GLU A 285 23.45 -5.48 21.19
N THR A 286 22.45 -5.43 22.06
CA THR A 286 21.33 -6.37 22.03
C THR A 286 20.14 -5.70 21.38
N ILE A 287 19.46 -6.41 20.47
CA ILE A 287 18.26 -5.92 19.77
C ILE A 287 17.17 -6.96 19.89
N ALA A 288 16.06 -6.61 20.57
CA ALA A 288 14.90 -7.46 20.76
C ALA A 288 13.70 -6.95 19.96
N ALA A 289 13.01 -7.85 19.27
CA ALA A 289 11.84 -7.55 18.47
C ALA A 289 10.71 -8.56 18.69
N VAL A 290 9.48 -8.10 18.44
CA VAL A 290 8.27 -8.92 18.37
C VAL A 290 7.69 -8.73 16.97
N VAL A 291 7.41 -9.83 16.29
CA VAL A 291 6.87 -9.86 14.93
C VAL A 291 5.55 -10.61 14.92
N TYR A 292 4.53 -9.98 14.34
CA TYR A 292 3.30 -10.63 13.94
C TYR A 292 3.37 -11.01 12.47
N MET A 293 3.02 -12.25 12.14
CA MET A 293 3.10 -12.83 10.82
C MET A 293 1.71 -13.28 10.36
N ASN A 294 1.41 -13.09 9.07
CA ASN A 294 0.26 -13.67 8.40
C ASN A 294 0.71 -14.41 7.15
N TYR A 295 0.18 -15.59 6.97
CA TYR A 295 0.39 -16.43 5.81
C TYR A 295 -0.97 -16.88 5.28
N SER A 296 -1.17 -16.73 3.98
CA SER A 296 -2.35 -17.24 3.28
C SER A 296 -1.88 -18.13 2.14
N LEU A 297 -2.39 -19.35 2.13
CA LEU A 297 -2.20 -20.34 1.07
C LEU A 297 -3.55 -20.60 0.43
N MET A 298 -3.67 -20.26 -0.85
CA MET A 298 -4.81 -20.61 -1.69
C MET A 298 -4.36 -21.70 -2.63
N ARG A 299 -4.89 -22.91 -2.43
CA ARG A 299 -4.68 -24.03 -3.34
C ARG A 299 -5.44 -23.77 -4.63
N ASP A 300 -4.81 -24.11 -5.76
CA ASP A 300 -5.54 -24.17 -7.01
C ASP A 300 -6.50 -25.38 -6.98
N GLY A 301 -7.81 -25.10 -7.03
CA GLY A 301 -8.84 -26.13 -7.04
C GLY A 301 -8.99 -26.85 -8.39
N THR A 302 -8.44 -26.31 -9.48
CA THR A 302 -8.54 -26.86 -10.84
C THR A 302 -7.39 -27.79 -11.20
N GLY A 303 -6.27 -27.72 -10.47
CA GLY A 303 -5.03 -28.47 -10.74
C GLY A 303 -4.27 -28.01 -11.99
N MET A 304 -4.65 -26.87 -12.58
CA MET A 304 -4.05 -26.31 -13.80
C MET A 304 -3.15 -25.09 -13.52
N GLY A 305 -3.20 -24.55 -12.31
CA GLY A 305 -2.44 -23.39 -11.85
C GLY A 305 -1.50 -23.72 -10.68
N ALA A 306 -0.72 -22.72 -10.27
CA ALA A 306 0.16 -22.81 -9.11
C ALA A 306 -0.57 -22.35 -7.84
N ASP A 307 -0.21 -22.95 -6.70
CA ASP A 307 -0.68 -22.49 -5.39
C ASP A 307 -0.26 -21.03 -5.15
N MET A 308 -1.20 -20.21 -4.71
CA MET A 308 -0.93 -18.81 -4.37
C MET A 308 -0.59 -18.67 -2.90
N GLN A 309 0.53 -18.02 -2.62
CA GLN A 309 1.04 -17.78 -1.29
C GLN A 309 1.21 -16.28 -1.08
N ILE A 310 0.69 -15.79 0.04
CA ILE A 310 0.89 -14.43 0.51
C ILE A 310 1.46 -14.52 1.93
N LEU A 311 2.57 -13.84 2.15
CA LEU A 311 3.20 -13.66 3.44
C LEU A 311 3.24 -12.17 3.75
N SER A 312 2.80 -11.78 4.93
CA SER A 312 3.01 -10.43 5.44
C SER A 312 3.46 -10.49 6.88
N GLY A 313 4.20 -9.48 7.29
CA GLY A 313 4.64 -9.36 8.67
C GLY A 313 4.67 -7.93 9.13
N SER A 314 4.47 -7.74 10.43
CA SER A 314 4.56 -6.46 11.13
C SER A 314 5.40 -6.64 12.38
N ALA A 315 6.55 -6.00 12.40
CA ALA A 315 7.37 -5.83 13.59
C ALA A 315 6.85 -4.66 14.42
N MET A 316 6.60 -4.92 15.70
CA MET A 316 6.40 -3.86 16.68
C MET A 316 7.70 -3.07 16.87
N PRO A 317 7.66 -1.84 17.43
CA PRO A 317 8.88 -1.10 17.71
C PRO A 317 9.89 -1.93 18.50
N ALA A 318 11.07 -2.15 17.92
CA ALA A 318 12.11 -2.97 18.53
C ALA A 318 12.87 -2.16 19.60
N TYR A 319 13.44 -2.87 20.56
CA TYR A 319 14.26 -2.26 21.61
C TYR A 319 15.71 -2.69 21.43
N ALA A 320 16.61 -1.71 21.42
CA ALA A 320 18.03 -1.96 21.38
C ALA A 320 18.75 -1.32 22.57
N MET A 321 19.80 -1.97 23.06
CA MET A 321 20.73 -1.39 24.00
C MET A 321 22.16 -1.72 23.60
N ARG A 322 23.01 -0.70 23.53
CA ARG A 322 24.43 -0.80 23.22
C ARG A 322 25.29 -0.35 24.41
N ALA A 323 26.46 -0.95 24.52
CA ALA A 323 27.52 -0.57 25.45
C ALA A 323 28.89 -0.94 24.85
N PRO A 324 30.00 -0.40 25.38
CA PRO A 324 31.34 -0.87 25.03
C PRO A 324 31.48 -2.39 25.21
N SER A 325 32.36 -2.99 24.41
CA SER A 325 32.64 -4.42 24.53
C SER A 325 33.05 -4.79 25.96
N GLY A 326 32.45 -5.86 26.49
CA GLY A 326 32.62 -6.30 27.88
C GLY A 326 31.77 -5.56 28.93
N GLN A 327 31.02 -4.51 28.56
CA GLN A 327 30.20 -3.72 29.50
C GLN A 327 28.69 -3.84 29.28
N LEU A 328 28.25 -4.62 28.29
CA LEU A 328 26.82 -4.84 28.05
C LEU A 328 26.21 -5.72 29.13
N ASP A 329 25.35 -5.13 29.96
CA ASP A 329 24.58 -5.82 30.99
C ASP A 329 23.14 -6.10 30.51
N PHE A 330 22.83 -7.37 30.27
CA PHE A 330 21.51 -7.81 29.80
C PHE A 330 20.41 -7.62 30.85
N ALA A 331 20.71 -7.74 32.14
CA ALA A 331 19.72 -7.53 33.20
C ALA A 331 19.32 -6.05 33.26
N PHE A 332 20.30 -5.16 33.10
CA PHE A 332 20.07 -3.74 33.00
C PHE A 332 19.29 -3.35 31.73
N ALA A 333 19.65 -3.92 30.58
CA ALA A 333 18.92 -3.72 29.33
C ALA A 333 17.44 -4.11 29.46
N GLU A 334 17.17 -5.26 30.06
CA GLU A 334 15.81 -5.75 30.29
C GLU A 334 15.05 -4.91 31.33
N MET A 335 15.75 -4.40 32.36
CA MET A 335 15.17 -3.47 33.34
C MET A 335 14.67 -2.19 32.66
N ILE A 336 15.49 -1.54 31.84
CA ILE A 336 15.09 -0.33 31.11
C ILE A 336 13.92 -0.63 30.17
N ARG A 337 14.00 -1.70 29.37
CA ARG A 337 12.93 -2.12 28.45
C ARG A 337 11.58 -2.28 29.17
N LYS A 338 11.60 -2.90 30.35
CA LYS A 338 10.41 -3.11 31.20
C LYS A 338 9.84 -1.83 31.79
N THR A 339 10.51 -0.68 31.70
CA THR A 339 10.00 0.61 32.19
C THR A 339 9.20 1.38 31.16
N ILE A 340 9.23 0.97 29.89
CA ILE A 340 8.48 1.63 28.82
C ILE A 340 6.98 1.49 29.09
N ARG A 341 6.28 2.62 29.14
CA ARG A 341 4.83 2.70 29.37
C ARG A 341 4.21 3.62 28.34
N THR A 342 3.18 3.16 27.64
CA THR A 342 2.32 4.03 26.84
C THR A 342 1.52 4.93 27.76
N ALA A 343 1.44 6.22 27.42
CA ALA A 343 0.59 7.17 28.13
C ALA A 343 -0.89 6.85 27.84
N PRO A 344 -1.76 6.70 28.86
CA PRO A 344 -3.15 6.27 28.66
C PRO A 344 -3.95 7.19 27.73
N GLU A 345 -3.79 8.51 27.85
CA GLU A 345 -4.52 9.49 27.01
C GLU A 345 -4.14 9.35 25.53
N TRP A 346 -2.84 9.28 25.24
CA TRP A 346 -2.34 9.10 23.87
C TRP A 346 -2.79 7.76 23.29
N GLY A 347 -2.64 6.67 24.06
CA GLY A 347 -3.06 5.34 23.62
C GLY A 347 -4.55 5.26 23.27
N GLN A 348 -5.43 5.90 24.05
CA GLN A 348 -6.86 5.96 23.74
C GLN A 348 -7.16 6.78 22.48
N ARG A 349 -6.45 7.89 22.27
CA ARG A 349 -6.60 8.73 21.08
C ARG A 349 -6.16 8.02 19.81
N ILE A 350 -5.00 7.36 19.85
CA ILE A 350 -4.51 6.51 18.77
C ILE A 350 -5.47 5.35 18.48
N ALA A 351 -6.00 4.70 19.51
CA ALA A 351 -6.99 3.63 19.31
C ALA A 351 -8.25 4.13 18.58
N ARG A 352 -8.75 5.33 18.93
CA ARG A 352 -9.89 5.96 18.21
C ARG A 352 -9.53 6.32 16.77
N TYR A 353 -8.35 6.88 16.56
CA TYR A 353 -7.85 7.22 15.23
C TYR A 353 -7.74 5.97 14.34
N ASN A 354 -7.10 4.91 14.83
CA ASN A 354 -6.97 3.64 14.11
C ASN A 354 -8.34 3.03 13.80
N ALA A 355 -9.28 3.04 14.76
CA ALA A 355 -10.63 2.54 14.54
C ALA A 355 -11.38 3.31 13.43
N LYS A 356 -11.18 4.63 13.33
CA LYS A 356 -11.74 5.46 12.26
C LYS A 356 -11.15 5.08 10.90
N ILE A 357 -9.82 4.98 10.79
CA ILE A 357 -9.14 4.58 9.55
C ILE A 357 -9.59 3.18 9.10
N SER A 358 -9.65 2.21 10.01
CA SER A 358 -10.13 0.86 9.69
C SER A 358 -11.60 0.85 9.26
N ALA A 359 -12.45 1.73 9.81
CA ALA A 359 -13.84 1.86 9.37
C ALA A 359 -13.93 2.43 7.94
N THR A 360 -13.19 3.50 7.65
CA THR A 360 -13.11 4.11 6.31
C THR A 360 -12.58 3.10 5.28
N ASN A 361 -11.52 2.36 5.60
CA ASN A 361 -10.95 1.36 4.71
C ASN A 361 -11.95 0.24 4.40
N ARG A 362 -12.74 -0.22 5.38
CA ARG A 362 -13.79 -1.22 5.15
C ARG A 362 -14.92 -0.68 4.29
N GLN A 363 -15.34 0.57 4.49
CA GLN A 363 -16.36 1.18 3.65
C GLN A 363 -15.86 1.36 2.21
N GLY A 364 -14.64 1.85 2.02
CA GLY A 364 -14.03 1.99 0.71
C GLY A 364 -13.84 0.64 0.00
N ALA A 365 -13.46 -0.41 0.73
CA ALA A 365 -13.38 -1.77 0.17
C ALA A 365 -14.75 -2.27 -0.31
N ARG A 366 -15.81 -2.08 0.48
CA ARG A 366 -17.19 -2.44 0.08
C ARG A 366 -17.64 -1.68 -1.17
N ALA A 367 -17.47 -0.36 -1.19
CA ALA A 367 -17.83 0.46 -2.34
C ALA A 367 -17.11 0.02 -3.62
N ARG A 368 -15.81 -0.31 -3.54
CA ARG A 368 -15.05 -0.86 -4.67
C ARG A 368 -15.57 -2.24 -5.10
N SER A 369 -15.89 -3.12 -4.16
CA SER A 369 -16.49 -4.42 -4.48
C SER A 369 -17.85 -4.27 -5.17
N ASP A 370 -18.68 -3.32 -4.73
CA ASP A 370 -19.99 -3.05 -5.34
C ASP A 370 -19.84 -2.55 -6.79
N ILE A 371 -18.87 -1.65 -7.03
CA ILE A 371 -18.53 -1.18 -8.39
C ILE A 371 -18.08 -2.35 -9.27
N ILE A 372 -17.14 -3.17 -8.80
CA ILE A 372 -16.63 -4.33 -9.54
C ILE A 372 -17.76 -5.30 -9.89
N ALA A 373 -18.65 -5.60 -8.92
CA ALA A 373 -19.79 -6.48 -9.15
C ALA A 373 -20.76 -5.93 -10.20
N LYS A 374 -21.02 -4.61 -10.15
CA LYS A 374 -21.90 -3.94 -11.13
C LYS A 374 -21.27 -3.97 -12.53
N THR A 375 -20.00 -3.59 -12.67
CA THR A 375 -19.28 -3.62 -13.94
C THR A 375 -19.19 -5.03 -14.50
N GLY A 376 -18.98 -6.04 -13.65
CA GLY A 376 -19.01 -7.45 -14.07
C GLY A 376 -20.35 -7.86 -14.69
N ASN A 377 -21.47 -7.47 -14.07
CA ASN A 377 -22.80 -7.73 -14.63
C ASN A 377 -23.01 -7.01 -15.97
N GLU A 378 -22.58 -5.75 -16.08
CA GLU A 378 -22.66 -4.97 -17.33
C GLU A 378 -21.85 -5.63 -18.46
N ILE A 379 -20.66 -6.16 -18.17
CA ILE A 379 -19.83 -6.89 -19.13
C ILE A 379 -20.53 -8.17 -19.61
N LEU A 380 -21.12 -8.94 -18.69
CA LEU A 380 -21.87 -10.15 -19.05
C LEU A 380 -23.07 -9.83 -19.95
N ASP A 381 -23.80 -8.76 -19.66
CA ASP A 381 -24.91 -8.30 -20.49
C ASP A 381 -24.45 -7.91 -21.89
N MET A 382 -23.31 -7.20 -22.02
CA MET A 382 -22.72 -6.86 -23.31
C MET A 382 -22.27 -8.09 -24.11
N GLN A 383 -21.66 -9.08 -23.46
CA GLN A 383 -21.27 -10.34 -24.11
C GLN A 383 -22.50 -11.10 -24.62
N MET A 384 -23.55 -11.19 -23.81
CA MET A 384 -24.81 -11.83 -24.22
C MET A 384 -25.49 -11.07 -25.36
N ASP A 385 -25.47 -9.73 -25.36
CA ASP A 385 -25.99 -8.93 -26.47
C ASP A 385 -25.18 -9.16 -27.75
N THR A 386 -23.85 -9.19 -27.65
CA THR A 386 -22.95 -9.49 -28.78
C THR A 386 -23.19 -10.89 -29.33
N TRP A 387 -23.34 -11.89 -28.46
CA TRP A 387 -23.67 -13.26 -28.86
C TRP A 387 -25.02 -13.31 -29.60
N ARG A 388 -26.05 -12.64 -29.08
CA ARG A 388 -27.37 -12.56 -29.74
C ARG A 388 -27.29 -11.88 -31.11
N LYS A 389 -26.52 -10.80 -31.24
CA LYS A 389 -26.29 -10.11 -32.52
C LYS A 389 -25.57 -11.01 -33.52
N ASN A 390 -24.50 -11.68 -33.10
CA ASN A 390 -23.74 -12.61 -33.95
C ASN A 390 -24.58 -13.81 -34.37
N SER A 391 -25.40 -14.38 -33.49
CA SER A 391 -26.32 -15.48 -33.84
C SER A 391 -27.27 -15.07 -34.97
N ARG A 392 -27.86 -13.87 -34.90
CA ARG A 392 -28.74 -13.35 -35.96
C ARG A 392 -27.99 -13.17 -37.28
N SER A 393 -26.75 -12.69 -37.25
CA SER A 393 -25.92 -12.54 -38.45
C SER A 393 -25.50 -13.89 -39.05
N PHE A 394 -25.16 -14.87 -38.21
CA PHE A 394 -24.81 -16.22 -38.66
C PHE A 394 -25.98 -16.91 -39.37
N ASP A 395 -27.21 -16.75 -38.88
CA ASP A 395 -28.38 -17.33 -39.53
C ASP A 395 -28.57 -16.78 -40.95
N TYR A 396 -28.44 -15.47 -41.13
CA TYR A 396 -28.54 -14.82 -42.44
C TYR A 396 -27.41 -15.23 -43.38
N THR A 397 -26.15 -15.19 -42.94
CA THR A 397 -24.99 -15.58 -43.77
C THR A 397 -24.99 -17.08 -44.09
N THR A 398 -25.50 -17.94 -43.19
CA THR A 398 -25.65 -19.38 -43.45
C THR A 398 -26.72 -19.63 -44.51
N ARG A 399 -27.85 -18.90 -44.46
CA ARG A 399 -28.88 -18.93 -45.52
C ARG A 399 -28.28 -18.53 -46.86
N GLU A 400 -27.67 -17.34 -46.94
CA GLU A 400 -27.06 -16.84 -48.18
C GLU A 400 -25.96 -17.77 -48.72
N SER A 401 -25.10 -18.31 -47.85
CA SER A 401 -24.04 -19.25 -48.25
C SER A 401 -24.63 -20.57 -48.77
N SER A 402 -25.70 -21.06 -48.15
CA SER A 402 -26.37 -22.30 -48.58
C SER A 402 -27.08 -22.11 -49.93
N GLU A 403 -27.70 -20.96 -50.14
CA GLU A 403 -28.31 -20.53 -51.41
C GLU A 403 -27.25 -20.39 -52.51
N ALA A 404 -26.15 -19.69 -52.22
CA ALA A 404 -25.03 -19.52 -53.15
C ALA A 404 -24.37 -20.85 -53.55
N ILE A 405 -24.17 -21.78 -52.60
CA ILE A 405 -23.63 -23.13 -52.90
C ILE A 405 -24.62 -23.94 -53.75
N ARG A 406 -25.92 -23.82 -53.48
CA ARG A 406 -26.97 -24.54 -54.21
C ARG A 406 -27.32 -23.89 -55.55
N GLY A 407 -26.83 -22.67 -55.80
CA GLY A 407 -27.16 -21.91 -56.99
C GLY A 407 -28.64 -21.54 -57.04
N VAL A 408 -29.29 -21.35 -55.89
CA VAL A 408 -30.71 -21.00 -55.80
C VAL A 408 -30.91 -19.68 -55.06
N GLU A 409 -32.04 -19.04 -55.30
CA GLU A 409 -32.56 -17.89 -54.56
C GLU A 409 -33.94 -18.24 -54.01
N THR A 410 -34.23 -17.79 -52.78
CA THR A 410 -35.50 -18.08 -52.11
C THR A 410 -36.54 -17.03 -52.45
N TYR A 411 -37.69 -17.45 -53.00
CA TYR A 411 -38.81 -16.59 -53.38
C TYR A 411 -40.03 -16.83 -52.47
N ASN A 412 -40.85 -15.80 -52.25
CA ASN A 412 -42.14 -15.96 -51.58
C ASN A 412 -43.11 -16.74 -52.48
N ASP A 413 -43.73 -17.81 -51.99
CA ASP A 413 -44.69 -18.65 -52.71
C ASP A 413 -46.13 -18.32 -52.25
N PRO A 414 -46.85 -17.46 -53.00
CA PRO A 414 -48.22 -17.09 -52.66
C PRO A 414 -49.28 -18.16 -53.03
N TYR A 415 -48.98 -19.13 -53.90
CA TYR A 415 -49.93 -20.17 -54.29
C TYR A 415 -50.02 -21.30 -53.26
N TYR A 416 -48.87 -21.83 -52.78
CA TYR A 416 -48.85 -22.87 -51.75
C TYR A 416 -48.67 -22.33 -50.33
N GLY A 417 -48.29 -21.06 -50.18
CA GLY A 417 -48.07 -20.40 -48.90
C GLY A 417 -46.73 -20.79 -48.29
N GLY A 418 -45.75 -19.90 -48.33
CA GLY A 418 -44.42 -20.11 -47.76
C GLY A 418 -43.33 -19.53 -48.65
N THR A 419 -42.22 -20.26 -48.81
CA THR A 419 -41.12 -19.90 -49.70
C THR A 419 -40.72 -21.08 -50.59
N VAL A 420 -40.16 -20.78 -51.76
CA VAL A 420 -39.64 -21.76 -52.72
C VAL A 420 -38.22 -21.37 -53.16
N ASP A 421 -37.32 -22.35 -53.19
CA ASP A 421 -35.94 -22.17 -53.66
C ASP A 421 -35.89 -22.43 -55.17
N LEU A 422 -35.50 -21.44 -55.97
CA LEU A 422 -35.45 -21.53 -57.44
C LEU A 422 -34.06 -21.13 -57.96
N ASP A 423 -33.63 -21.67 -59.10
CA ASP A 423 -32.30 -21.42 -59.66
C ASP A 423 -32.06 -19.93 -59.94
N HIS A 424 -31.01 -19.35 -59.35
CA HIS A 424 -30.70 -17.92 -59.43
C HIS A 424 -30.03 -17.50 -60.75
N SER A 425 -29.69 -18.45 -61.64
CA SER A 425 -29.10 -18.13 -62.96
C SER A 425 -30.10 -17.52 -63.95
N TYR A 426 -31.35 -17.37 -63.53
CA TYR A 426 -32.43 -16.75 -64.31
C TYR A 426 -32.89 -15.43 -63.70
N ASP A 427 -32.94 -14.36 -64.51
CA ASP A 427 -33.27 -13.00 -64.05
C ASP A 427 -34.73 -12.81 -63.61
N ASN A 428 -35.62 -13.71 -64.03
CA ASN A 428 -37.05 -13.62 -63.73
C ASN A 428 -37.62 -14.99 -63.35
N ALA A 429 -38.24 -15.05 -62.17
CA ALA A 429 -39.05 -16.18 -61.72
C ALA A 429 -40.53 -15.79 -61.68
N TRP A 430 -41.39 -16.66 -62.24
CA TRP A 430 -42.84 -16.48 -62.27
C TRP A 430 -43.53 -17.70 -61.67
N GLN A 431 -44.61 -17.46 -60.93
CA GLN A 431 -45.54 -18.50 -60.49
C GLN A 431 -46.83 -18.40 -61.30
N LEU A 432 -47.18 -19.49 -61.96
CA LEU A 432 -48.40 -19.60 -62.75
C LEU A 432 -49.60 -19.97 -61.87
N ASN A 433 -50.80 -19.63 -62.32
CA ASN A 433 -52.05 -19.90 -61.59
C ASN A 433 -52.39 -21.39 -61.47
N ASP A 434 -51.68 -22.28 -62.17
CA ASP A 434 -51.78 -23.73 -62.00
C ASP A 434 -50.80 -24.28 -60.94
N GLY A 435 -50.01 -23.42 -60.32
CA GLY A 435 -49.03 -23.74 -59.29
C GLY A 435 -47.66 -24.15 -59.83
N SER A 436 -47.41 -24.04 -61.13
CA SER A 436 -46.08 -24.28 -61.72
C SER A 436 -45.20 -23.03 -61.75
N TYR A 437 -43.88 -23.22 -61.93
CA TYR A 437 -42.88 -22.15 -61.94
C TYR A 437 -42.23 -22.01 -63.32
N VAL A 438 -41.97 -20.77 -63.72
CA VAL A 438 -41.21 -20.44 -64.93
C VAL A 438 -40.00 -19.60 -64.57
N LEU A 439 -38.82 -20.05 -64.98
CA LEU A 439 -37.55 -19.34 -64.84
C LEU A 439 -37.08 -18.89 -66.23
N THR A 440 -36.80 -17.60 -66.40
CA THR A 440 -36.45 -17.03 -67.70
C THR A 440 -35.55 -15.80 -67.62
N ASN A 441 -34.64 -15.67 -68.59
CA ASN A 441 -33.81 -14.48 -68.82
C ASN A 441 -34.44 -13.50 -69.81
N ASP A 442 -35.59 -13.84 -70.39
CA ASP A 442 -36.30 -12.94 -71.28
C ASP A 442 -37.08 -11.90 -70.47
N ALA A 443 -36.58 -10.66 -70.46
CA ALA A 443 -37.22 -9.53 -69.78
C ALA A 443 -38.59 -9.16 -70.37
N MET A 444 -38.94 -9.67 -71.56
CA MET A 444 -40.23 -9.44 -72.20
C MET A 444 -41.20 -10.62 -72.01
N PHE A 445 -40.81 -11.67 -71.28
CA PHE A 445 -41.67 -12.82 -71.02
C PHE A 445 -42.94 -12.41 -70.28
N GLU A 446 -44.09 -12.80 -70.83
CA GLU A 446 -45.40 -12.62 -70.20
C GLU A 446 -46.15 -13.96 -70.17
N PRO A 447 -46.51 -14.48 -68.97
CA PRO A 447 -47.12 -15.81 -68.83
C PRO A 447 -48.32 -16.07 -69.75
N TYR A 448 -49.26 -15.13 -69.81
CA TYR A 448 -50.48 -15.31 -70.61
C TYR A 448 -50.20 -15.28 -72.11
N ARG A 449 -49.30 -14.40 -72.56
CA ARG A 449 -48.95 -14.26 -73.97
C ARG A 449 -48.21 -15.49 -74.49
N ASP A 450 -47.27 -16.00 -73.70
CA ASP A 450 -46.30 -16.99 -74.15
C ASP A 450 -46.73 -18.44 -73.83
N LEU A 451 -47.53 -18.64 -72.77
CA LEU A 451 -48.01 -19.96 -72.33
C LEU A 451 -49.53 -20.09 -72.31
N GLY A 452 -50.29 -19.00 -72.48
CA GLY A 452 -51.76 -19.01 -72.38
C GLY A 452 -52.30 -19.18 -70.95
N ILE A 453 -51.42 -19.03 -69.94
CA ILE A 453 -51.73 -19.22 -68.52
C ILE A 453 -51.31 -17.95 -67.77
N ASP A 454 -52.23 -17.37 -67.00
CA ASP A 454 -51.91 -16.21 -66.15
C ASP A 454 -50.95 -16.61 -65.02
N GLY A 455 -50.07 -15.69 -64.65
CA GLY A 455 -49.11 -15.87 -63.57
C GLY A 455 -48.60 -14.54 -63.05
N GLN A 456 -47.97 -14.58 -61.89
CA GLN A 456 -47.37 -13.40 -61.26
C GLN A 456 -45.88 -13.61 -61.04
N ARG A 457 -45.12 -12.51 -61.14
CA ARG A 457 -43.69 -12.53 -60.89
C ARG A 457 -43.46 -12.73 -59.41
N LEU A 458 -42.52 -13.61 -59.07
CA LEU A 458 -42.14 -13.87 -57.70
C LEU A 458 -41.21 -12.77 -57.16
N GLU A 459 -41.38 -12.45 -55.87
CA GLU A 459 -40.49 -11.55 -55.13
C GLU A 459 -39.55 -12.37 -54.26
N ALA A 460 -38.26 -12.01 -54.27
CA ALA A 460 -37.25 -12.63 -53.42
C ALA A 460 -37.59 -12.39 -51.93
N ALA A 461 -37.47 -13.44 -51.12
CA ALA A 461 -37.70 -13.37 -49.69
C ALA A 461 -36.49 -12.72 -48.99
N GLN A 462 -36.67 -11.51 -48.42
CA GLN A 462 -35.60 -10.80 -47.70
C GLN A 462 -35.11 -11.53 -46.45
#